data_AF-A0A518V1W2-F1
#
_entry.id   AF-A0A518V1W2-F1
#
_cell.length_a   1.000
_cell.length_b   1.000
_cell.length_c   1.000
_cell.angle_alpha   90.00
_cell.angle_beta   90.00
_cell.angle_gamma   90.00
#
_symmetry.space_group_name_H-M   'P 1'
#
loop_
_entity.id
_entity.type
_entity.pdbx_description
1 polymer ?
#
loop_
_entity_poly.entity_id
_entity_poly.type
_entity_poly.pdbx_seq_one_letter_code
_entity_poly.pdbx_strand_id
1 'polypeptide(L)'
;MKFKKMDEALTLYFEQGYTIFSDIISTQGDMRSVILILPNDKIKSTVLILRSFEMSTVREEFSSMLLSKKDVEMMSAYFNS
;
A
#
# COMPACT_ATOMS: atom_id res chain seq x y z
N MET A 1 4.27 15.63 11.93
CA MET A 1 3.13 15.15 11.12
C MET A 1 3.19 13.64 11.15
N LYS A 2 2.09 12.97 11.50
CA LYS A 2 2.03 11.50 11.46
C LYS A 2 2.19 11.01 10.02
N PHE A 3 2.85 9.87 9.83
CA PHE A 3 3.05 9.20 8.52
C PHE A 3 3.81 10.01 7.44
N LYS A 4 4.87 10.73 7.80
CA LYS A 4 5.65 11.55 6.86
C LYS A 4 6.23 10.73 5.69
N LYS A 5 6.76 9.53 5.96
CA LYS A 5 7.33 8.65 4.91
C LYS A 5 6.24 8.11 3.99
N MET A 6 5.03 7.88 4.51
CA MET A 6 3.88 7.54 3.66
C MET A 6 3.59 8.64 2.66
N ASP A 7 3.49 9.89 3.10
CA ASP A 7 3.14 11.00 2.21
C ASP A 7 4.25 11.28 1.16
N GLU A 8 5.52 11.13 1.56
CA GLU A 8 6.67 11.18 0.63
C GLU A 8 6.57 10.06 -0.42
N ALA A 9 6.27 8.83 -0.01
CA ALA A 9 6.11 7.70 -0.92
C ALA A 9 4.92 7.88 -1.88
N LEU A 10 3.76 8.32 -1.37
CA LEU A 10 2.56 8.57 -2.19
C LEU A 10 2.85 9.59 -3.30
N THR A 11 3.54 10.68 -2.96
CA THR A 11 3.94 11.70 -3.93
C THR A 11 4.77 11.08 -5.07
N LEU A 12 5.80 10.29 -4.74
CA LEU A 12 6.65 9.61 -5.72
C LEU A 12 5.87 8.65 -6.63
N TYR A 13 4.88 7.94 -6.10
CA TYR A 13 4.08 6.99 -6.90
C TYR A 13 3.01 7.67 -7.74
N PHE A 14 2.46 8.80 -7.29
CA PHE A 14 1.53 9.61 -8.10
C PHE A 14 2.23 10.18 -9.34
N GLU A 15 3.49 10.62 -9.22
CA GLU A 15 4.31 11.04 -10.36
C GLU A 15 4.55 9.91 -11.37
N GLN A 16 4.49 8.65 -10.93
CA GLN A 16 4.59 7.46 -11.77
C GLN A 16 3.23 6.98 -12.32
N GLY A 17 2.15 7.71 -12.04
CA GLY A 17 0.80 7.43 -12.54
C GLY A 17 -0.02 6.46 -11.69
N TYR A 18 0.45 6.07 -10.49
CA TYR A 18 -0.37 5.29 -9.56
C TYR A 18 -1.51 6.13 -9.01
N THR A 19 -2.62 5.46 -8.67
CA THR A 19 -3.80 6.05 -8.07
C THR A 19 -4.17 5.28 -6.80
N ILE A 20 -4.78 5.95 -5.81
CA ILE A 20 -5.25 5.28 -4.60
C ILE A 20 -6.49 4.46 -4.93
N PHE A 21 -6.43 3.15 -4.69
CA PHE A 21 -7.59 2.26 -4.69
C PHE A 21 -8.26 2.19 -3.31
N SER A 22 -7.45 2.14 -2.25
CA SER A 22 -7.93 2.09 -0.86
C SER A 22 -6.93 2.75 0.08
N ASP A 23 -7.42 3.49 1.07
CA ASP A 23 -6.61 4.13 2.11
C ASP A 23 -7.29 3.91 3.46
N ILE A 24 -6.63 3.17 4.34
CA ILE A 24 -7.18 2.69 5.60
C ILE A 24 -6.28 3.18 6.73
N ILE A 25 -6.88 3.89 7.68
CA ILE A 25 -6.24 4.32 8.91
C ILE A 25 -6.87 3.56 10.07
N SER A 26 -6.04 3.00 10.97
CA SER A 26 -6.53 2.34 12.18
C SER A 26 -7.32 3.30 13.06
N THR A 27 -8.24 2.79 13.87
CA THR A 27 -9.02 3.60 14.81
C THR A 27 -8.16 4.33 15.83
N GLN A 28 -6.99 3.78 16.18
CA GLN A 28 -6.01 4.41 17.07
C GLN A 28 -5.14 5.45 16.34
N GLY A 29 -5.21 5.51 15.01
CA GLY A 29 -4.46 6.46 14.18
C GLY A 29 -2.94 6.26 14.26
N ASP A 30 -2.51 5.02 14.49
CA ASP A 30 -1.11 4.59 14.62
C ASP A 30 -0.64 3.77 13.40
N MET A 31 -1.57 3.30 12.57
CA MET A 31 -1.28 2.57 11.34
C MET A 31 -2.06 3.18 10.18
N ARG A 32 -1.39 3.34 9.04
CA ARG A 32 -2.02 3.65 7.75
C ARG A 32 -1.58 2.62 6.71
N SER A 33 -2.52 2.04 5.99
CA SER A 33 -2.28 1.15 4.85
C SER A 33 -2.93 1.74 3.61
N VAL A 34 -2.16 1.90 2.54
CA VAL A 34 -2.64 2.41 1.25
C VAL A 34 -2.41 1.36 0.17
N ILE A 35 -3.45 1.08 -0.60
CA ILE A 35 -3.37 0.25 -1.81
C ILE A 35 -3.39 1.19 -3.00
N LEU A 36 -2.31 1.15 -3.77
CA LEU A 36 -2.13 1.89 -5.00
C LEU A 36 -2.32 0.97 -6.21
N ILE A 37 -2.95 1.51 -7.25
CA ILE A 37 -3.11 0.85 -8.54
C ILE A 37 -2.56 1.71 -9.68
N LEU A 38 -1.76 1.11 -10.55
CA LEU A 38 -1.40 1.70 -11.84
C LEU A 38 -2.48 1.35 -12.89
N PRO A 39 -3.15 2.32 -13.53
CA PRO A 39 -4.19 2.07 -14.54
C PRO A 39 -3.55 1.57 -15.83
N ASN A 40 -3.20 0.29 -15.86
CA ASN A 40 -2.75 -0.46 -17.02
C ASN A 40 -3.29 -1.90 -16.88
N ASP A 41 -3.72 -2.51 -17.99
CA ASP A 41 -4.36 -3.84 -18.05
C ASP A 41 -3.49 -5.03 -17.57
N LYS A 42 -2.30 -4.76 -17.01
CA LYS A 42 -1.36 -5.77 -16.53
C LYS A 42 -1.33 -5.80 -15.00
N ILE A 43 -2.31 -6.49 -14.40
CA ILE A 43 -2.46 -6.75 -12.95
C ILE A 43 -1.13 -7.03 -12.24
N LYS A 44 -0.19 -7.73 -12.89
CA LYS A 44 1.16 -8.09 -12.39
C LYS A 44 1.99 -6.93 -11.83
N SER A 45 1.78 -5.72 -12.32
CA SER A 45 2.58 -4.53 -11.97
C SER A 45 1.70 -3.41 -11.42
N THR A 46 0.43 -3.72 -11.19
CA THR A 46 -0.59 -2.71 -10.90
C THR A 46 -0.71 -2.46 -9.41
N VAL A 47 -0.70 -3.50 -8.58
CA VAL A 47 -1.08 -3.38 -7.16
C VAL A 47 0.12 -3.25 -6.24
N LEU A 48 0.24 -2.08 -5.61
CA LEU A 48 1.27 -1.76 -4.64
C LEU A 48 0.61 -1.46 -3.28
N ILE A 49 1.07 -2.13 -2.23
CA ILE A 49 0.62 -1.92 -0.86
C ILE A 49 1.70 -1.15 -0.11
N LEU A 50 1.34 0.01 0.42
CA LEU A 50 2.17 0.78 1.32
C LEU A 50 1.60 0.66 2.73
N ARG A 51 2.47 0.50 3.73
CA ARG A 51 2.05 0.48 5.13
C ARG A 51 3.00 1.32 5.96
N SER A 52 2.44 2.16 6.82
CA SER A 52 3.18 2.97 7.77
C SER A 52 2.64 2.75 9.18
N PHE A 53 3.55 2.62 10.14
CA PHE A 53 3.27 2.45 11.57
C PHE A 53 4.04 3.50 12.37
N GLU A 54 3.35 4.16 13.29
CA GLU A 54 3.95 5.10 14.22
C GLU A 54 3.88 4.54 15.63
N MET A 55 4.99 3.94 16.08
CA MET A 55 5.11 3.51 17.47
C MET A 55 5.20 4.74 18.38
N SER A 56 4.80 4.57 19.64
CA SER A 56 4.76 5.60 20.71
C SER A 56 6.06 6.38 20.93
N THR A 57 7.15 6.03 20.24
CA THR A 57 8.48 6.64 20.27
C THR A 57 8.88 7.25 18.93
N VAL A 58 8.10 8.20 18.36
CA VAL A 58 8.46 9.13 17.23
C VAL A 58 9.02 8.48 15.95
N ARG A 59 9.15 7.16 15.88
CA ARG A 59 9.80 6.44 14.80
C ARG A 59 8.73 5.81 13.94
N GLU A 60 8.54 6.41 12.78
CA GLU A 60 7.73 5.84 11.72
C GLU A 60 8.47 4.65 11.07
N GLU A 61 7.86 3.48 11.13
CA GLU A 61 8.23 2.32 10.32
C GLU A 61 7.39 2.31 9.04
N PHE A 62 8.03 2.00 7.91
CA PHE A 62 7.40 2.03 6.60
C PHE A 62 7.78 0.78 5.81
N SER A 63 6.81 0.18 5.12
CA SER A 63 7.03 -0.93 4.21
C SER A 63 6.21 -0.77 2.93
N SER A 64 6.76 -1.33 1.85
CA SER A 64 6.09 -1.41 0.56
C SER A 64 6.15 -2.84 0.02
N MET A 65 5.07 -3.27 -0.64
CA MET A 65 4.95 -4.59 -1.24
C MET A 65 4.24 -4.49 -2.59
N LEU A 66 4.90 -4.97 -3.65
CA LEU A 66 4.29 -5.15 -4.96
C LEU A 66 3.67 -6.55 -5.04
N LEU A 67 2.38 -6.65 -5.36
CA LEU A 67 1.73 -7.94 -5.58
C LEU A 67 1.93 -8.41 -7.02
N SER A 68 2.56 -9.58 -7.17
CA SER A 68 2.65 -10.24 -8.47
C SER A 68 1.35 -10.97 -8.82
N LYS A 69 1.15 -11.33 -10.09
CA LYS A 69 0.02 -12.18 -10.50
C LYS A 69 0.00 -13.54 -9.79
N LYS A 70 1.17 -14.09 -9.46
CA LYS A 70 1.24 -15.35 -8.71
C LYS A 70 0.69 -15.17 -7.30
N ASP A 71 0.97 -14.04 -6.65
CA ASP A 71 0.42 -13.73 -5.32
C ASP A 71 -1.10 -13.61 -5.39
N VAL A 72 -1.62 -12.93 -6.41
CA VAL A 72 -3.06 -12.82 -6.65
C VAL A 72 -3.71 -14.18 -6.93
N GLU A 73 -3.09 -15.02 -7.76
CA GLU A 73 -3.57 -16.38 -8.06
C GLU A 73 -3.60 -17.26 -6.80
N MET A 74 -2.56 -17.21 -5.96
CA MET A 74 -2.53 -17.96 -4.70
C MET A 74 -3.60 -17.47 -3.72
N MET A 75 -3.77 -16.15 -3.56
CA MET A 75 -4.81 -15.59 -2.70
C MET A 75 -6.21 -15.95 -3.21
N SER A 76 -6.44 -15.83 -4.53
CA SER A 76 -7.71 -16.19 -5.15
C SER A 76 -8.05 -17.67 -4.93
N ALA A 77 -7.06 -18.57 -5.04
CA ALA A 77 -7.27 -19.99 -4.76
C ALA A 77 -7.62 -20.24 -3.28
N TYR A 78 -7.01 -19.51 -2.35
CA TYR A 78 -7.26 -19.65 -0.91
C TYR A 78 -8.66 -19.15 -0.48
N PHE A 79 -9.16 -18.08 -1.08
CA PHE A 79 -10.47 -17.52 -0.73
C PHE A 79 -11.66 -18.12 -1.50
N ASN A 80 -11.40 -18.81 -2.61
CA ASN A 80 -12.43 -19.48 -3.42
C ASN A 80 -12.52 -21.00 -3.17
N SER A 81 -11.78 -21.52 -2.19
CA SER A 81 -11.86 -22.90 -1.68
C SER A 81 -12.72 -22.97 -0.43
#